data_AF-A8URJ2-F1
#
_entry.id   AF-A8URJ2-F1
#
_cell.length_a   1.000
_cell.length_b   1.000
_cell.length_c   1.000
_cell.angle_alpha   90.00
_cell.angle_beta   90.00
_cell.angle_gamma   90.00
#
_symmetry.space_group_name_H-M   'P 1'
#
loop_
_entity.id
_entity.type
_entity.pdbx_description
1 polymer ?
#
loop_
_entity_poly.entity_id
_entity_poly.type
_entity_poly.pdbx_seq_one_letter_code
_entity_poly.pdbx_strand_id
1 'polypeptide(L)' 'MNREEVIKKLYEEDPQFKEWKDKHDELDKDIAKLEKHHPMTHDLELEIEKLKKEKLYYKDLMEQRIQDAMKKHSS' A
#
# COMPACT_ATOMS: atom_id res chain seq x y z
N MET A 1 -4.02 18.45 -14.06
CA MET A 1 -4.41 17.09 -13.66
C MET A 1 -4.49 17.04 -12.14
N ASN A 2 -5.61 16.57 -11.59
CA ASN A 2 -5.71 16.41 -10.13
C ASN A 2 -5.14 15.05 -9.71
N ARG A 3 -4.66 14.96 -8.46
CA ARG A 3 -4.08 13.73 -7.89
C ARG A 3 -5.02 12.53 -8.02
N GLU A 4 -6.32 12.74 -7.80
CA GLU A 4 -7.34 11.69 -7.93
C GLU A 4 -7.48 11.14 -9.36
N GLU A 5 -7.36 12.00 -10.38
CA GLU A 5 -7.38 11.54 -11.78
C GLU A 5 -6.13 10.73 -12.12
N VAL A 6 -4.96 11.15 -11.62
CA VAL A 6 -3.72 10.40 -11.79
C VAL A 6 -3.79 9.04 -11.11
N ILE A 7 -4.37 8.97 -9.91
CA ILE A 7 -4.59 7.69 -9.22
C ILE A 7 -5.53 6.79 -10.02
N LYS A 8 -6.64 7.31 -10.54
CA LYS A 8 -7.56 6.53 -11.40
C LYS A 8 -6.84 6.01 -12.64
N LYS A 9 -6.15 6.89 -13.36
CA LYS A 9 -5.36 6.50 -14.53
C LYS A 9 -4.31 5.46 -14.19
N LEU A 10 -3.52 5.66 -13.14
CA LEU A 10 -2.55 4.66 -12.69
C LEU A 10 -3.23 3.35 -12.32
N TYR A 11 -4.40 3.37 -11.71
CA TYR A 11 -5.12 2.15 -11.38
C TYR A 11 -5.63 1.39 -12.61
N GLU A 12 -5.97 2.10 -13.69
CA GLU A 12 -6.45 1.52 -14.95
C GLU A 12 -5.31 1.16 -15.92
N GLU A 13 -4.27 1.97 -15.99
CA GLU A 13 -3.15 1.86 -16.94
C GLU A 13 -1.93 1.15 -16.33
N ASP A 14 -1.73 1.21 -15.01
CA ASP A 14 -0.59 0.64 -14.31
C ASP A 14 -1.00 -0.58 -13.46
N PRO A 15 -0.83 -1.82 -13.99
CA PRO A 15 -1.16 -3.03 -13.25
C PRO A 15 -0.33 -3.17 -11.97
N GLN A 16 0.88 -2.63 -11.93
CA GLN A 16 1.75 -2.63 -10.76
C GLN A 16 1.16 -1.77 -9.63
N PHE A 17 0.63 -0.60 -9.97
CA PHE A 17 -0.06 0.27 -9.00
C PHE A 17 -1.30 -0.41 -8.42
N LYS A 18 -2.05 -1.12 -9.26
CA LYS A 18 -3.18 -1.94 -8.82
C LYS A 18 -2.73 -3.04 -7.86
N GLU A 19 -1.66 -3.76 -8.17
CA GLU A 19 -1.09 -4.78 -7.29
C GLU A 19 -0.63 -4.20 -5.95
N TRP A 20 0.03 -3.04 -5.93
CA TRP A 20 0.44 -2.41 -4.66
C TRP A 20 -0.74 -2.02 -3.78
N LYS A 21 -1.81 -1.51 -4.40
CA LYS A 21 -3.04 -1.18 -3.68
C LYS A 21 -3.70 -2.42 -3.11
N ASP A 22 -3.73 -3.51 -3.87
CA ASP A 22 -4.28 -4.79 -3.44
C ASP A 22 -3.48 -5.36 -2.26
N LYS A 23 -2.15 -5.43 -2.40
CA LYS A 23 -1.25 -5.85 -1.32
C LYS A 23 -1.38 -5.00 -0.07
N HIS A 24 -1.53 -3.68 -0.21
CA HIS A 24 -1.74 -2.82 0.95
C HIS A 24 -3.04 -3.16 1.70
N ASP A 25 -4.12 -3.49 0.97
CA ASP A 25 -5.40 -3.90 1.56
C ASP A 25 -5.31 -5.30 2.20
N GLU A 26 -4.61 -6.24 1.56
CA GLU A 26 -4.34 -7.57 2.12
C GLU A 26 -3.52 -7.47 3.41
N LEU A 27 -2.45 -6.69 3.41
CA LEU A 27 -1.63 -6.46 4.61
C LEU A 27 -2.45 -5.83 5.74
N ASP A 28 -3.35 -4.89 5.44
CA ASP A 28 -4.24 -4.31 6.44
C ASP A 28 -5.17 -5.36 7.06
N LYS A 29 -5.76 -6.22 6.23
CA LYS A 29 -6.59 -7.34 6.70
C LYS A 29 -5.80 -8.32 7.54
N ASP A 30 -4.59 -8.67 7.14
CA ASP A 30 -3.76 -9.62 7.90
C ASP A 30 -3.28 -9.03 9.22
N ILE A 31 -2.86 -7.76 9.24
CA ILE A 31 -2.60 -7.03 10.49
C ILE A 31 -3.83 -7.07 11.39
N ALA A 32 -5.02 -6.76 10.87
CA ALA A 32 -6.25 -6.75 11.66
C ALA A 32 -6.66 -8.14 12.18
N LYS A 33 -6.36 -9.22 11.44
CA LYS A 33 -6.57 -10.59 11.91
C LYS A 33 -5.59 -10.96 13.01
N LEU A 34 -4.31 -10.62 12.84
CA LEU A 34 -3.26 -10.91 13.80
C LEU A 34 -3.46 -10.11 15.10
N GLU A 35 -3.84 -8.82 15.01
CA GLU A 35 -4.17 -7.98 16.16
C GLU A 35 -5.42 -8.47 16.92
N LYS A 36 -6.33 -9.19 16.26
CA LYS A 36 -7.48 -9.83 16.91
C LYS A 36 -7.15 -11.18 17.53
N HIS A 37 -6.00 -11.76 17.22
CA HIS A 37 -5.62 -13.08 17.73
C HIS A 37 -5.13 -12.96 19.17
N HIS A 38 -5.80 -13.65 20.09
CA HIS A 38 -5.37 -13.78 21.48
C HIS A 38 -5.14 -15.27 21.82
N PRO A 39 -4.02 -15.62 22.49
CA PRO A 39 -3.01 -14.74 23.08
C PRO A 39 -2.03 -14.13 22.05
N MET A 40 -1.73 -12.85 22.21
CA MET A 40 -0.72 -12.14 21.42
C MET A 40 0.66 -12.54 21.92
N THR A 41 1.38 -13.34 21.14
CA THR A 41 2.76 -13.75 21.44
C THR A 41 3.75 -12.75 20.85
N HIS A 42 4.99 -12.74 21.37
CA HIS A 42 6.04 -11.85 20.87
C HIS A 42 6.34 -12.06 19.37
N ASP A 43 6.27 -13.31 18.89
CA ASP A 43 6.38 -13.61 17.45
C ASP A 43 5.27 -12.96 16.62
N LEU A 44 4.02 -12.96 17.12
CA LEU A 44 2.90 -12.30 16.45
C LEU A 44 3.07 -10.77 16.44
N GLU A 45 3.57 -10.18 17.51
CA GLU A 45 3.90 -8.74 17.55
C GLU A 45 4.95 -8.37 16.49
N LEU A 46 6.02 -9.15 16.39
CA LEU A 46 7.06 -8.94 15.39
C LEU A 46 6.53 -9.11 13.96
N GLU A 47 5.62 -10.06 13.74
CA GLU A 47 4.97 -10.26 12.45
C GLU A 47 4.08 -9.07 12.09
N ILE A 48 3.25 -8.60 13.02
CA ILE A 48 2.43 -7.39 12.84
C ILE A 48 3.29 -6.16 12.53
N GLU A 49 4.41 -5.97 13.24
CA GLU A 49 5.34 -4.89 12.95
C GLU A 49 5.96 -4.99 11.55
N LYS A 50 6.33 -6.19 11.10
CA LYS A 50 6.83 -6.42 9.74
C LYS A 50 5.77 -6.07 8.70
N LEU A 51 4.55 -6.57 8.88
CA LEU A 51 3.43 -6.28 7.97
C LEU A 51 3.09 -4.78 7.94
N LYS A 52 3.14 -4.09 9.09
CA LYS A 52 2.97 -2.62 9.15
C LYS A 52 4.06 -1.88 8.37
N LYS A 53 5.31 -2.34 8.42
CA LYS A 53 6.41 -1.78 7.61
C LYS A 53 6.22 -2.04 6.12
N GLU A 54 5.81 -3.25 5.74
CA GLU A 54 5.50 -3.56 4.34
C GLU A 54 4.33 -2.73 3.82
N LYS A 55 3.29 -2.56 4.63
CA LYS A 55 2.13 -1.71 4.29
C LYS A 55 2.58 -0.27 4.04
N LEU A 56 3.46 0.27 4.89
CA LEU A 56 4.04 1.59 4.70
C LEU A 56 4.87 1.66 3.40
N TYR A 57 5.66 0.63 3.11
CA TYR A 57 6.44 0.54 1.88
C TYR A 57 5.57 0.60 0.61
N TYR A 58 4.48 -0.17 0.54
CA TYR A 58 3.56 -0.10 -0.60
C TYR A 58 2.88 1.26 -0.70
N LYS A 59 2.57 1.91 0.42
CA LYS A 59 2.04 3.28 0.44
C LYS A 59 3.05 4.27 -0.16
N ASP A 60 4.32 4.20 0.23
CA ASP A 60 5.39 5.03 -0.31
C ASP A 60 5.60 4.79 -1.81
N LEU A 61 5.58 3.54 -2.26
CA LEU A 61 5.66 3.21 -3.69
C LEU A 61 4.50 3.82 -4.50
N MET A 62 3.27 3.71 -3.97
CA MET A 62 2.09 4.33 -4.59
C MET A 62 2.26 5.85 -4.68
N GLU A 63 2.67 6.50 -3.59
CA GLU A 63 2.93 7.94 -3.56
C GLU A 63 4.00 8.36 -4.59
N GLN A 64 5.13 7.65 -4.63
CA GLN A 64 6.18 7.92 -5.60
C GLN A 64 5.69 7.79 -7.04
N ARG A 65 4.86 6.77 -7.32
CA ARG A 65 4.32 6.56 -8.67
C ARG A 65 3.32 7.63 -9.07
N ILE A 66 2.47 8.06 -8.15
CA ILE A 66 1.56 9.19 -8.35
C ILE A 66 2.37 10.45 -8.65
N GLN A 67 3.41 10.73 -7.87
CA GLN A 67 4.28 11.89 -8.10
C GLN A 67 5.01 11.82 -9.44
N ASP A 68 5.54 10.66 -9.84
CA ASP A 68 6.19 10.46 -11.14
C ASP A 68 5.22 10.73 -12.30
N ALA A 69 4.00 10.18 -12.21
CA ALA A 69 2.95 10.41 -13.20
C ALA A 69 2.53 11.88 -13.26
N MET A 70 2.39 12.56 -12.12
CA MET A 70 2.11 14.00 -12.06
C MET A 70 3.23 14.83 -12.69
N LYS A 71 4.50 14.47 -12.46
CA LYS A 71 5.66 15.14 -13.05
C LYS A 71 5.71 14.95 -14.56
N LYS A 72 5.55 13.72 -15.06
CA LYS A 72 5.51 13.42 -16.50
C LYS A 72 4.41 14.17 -17.24
N HIS A 73 3.26 14.38 -16.60
CA HIS A 73 2.16 15.13 -17.20
C HIS A 73 2.36 16.66 -17.19
N SER A 74 3.36 17.16 -16.44
CA SER A 74 3.68 18.58 -16.31
C SER A 74 4.93 19.00 -17.12
N SER A 75 5.59 18.07 -17.82
CA SER A 75 6.76 18.31 -18.68
C SER A 75 6.43 18.20 -20.16
#